data_AF-R6RA34-F1
#
_entry.id   AF-R6RA34-F1
#
_cell.length_a   1.000
_cell.length_b   1.000
_cell.length_c   1.000
_cell.angle_alpha   90.00
_cell.angle_beta   90.00
_cell.angle_gamma   90.00
#
_symmetry.space_group_name_H-M   'P 1'
#
loop_
_entity.id
_entity.type
_entity.pdbx_description
1 polymer ?
#
loop_
_entity_poly.entity_id
_entity_poly.type
_entity_poly.pdbx_seq_one_letter_code
_entity_poly.pdbx_strand_id
1 'polypeptide(L)'
;MKYIKQFLVIIAISLVGELLHYLLPLPVPASIYGMVIMFAGLMTGLIKLDAVKDAGKFMIEIMPVMFIPAGVGLMASWGVLKPMIIPVSIITVVTVVTVMAASGRISQTIIRMDRKKKERSADNE
;
A
#
# COMPACT_ATOMS: atom_id res chain seq x y z
N MET A 1 -2.52 -24.32 -13.10
CA MET A 1 -1.62 -24.39 -11.91
C MET A 1 -0.75 -23.14 -11.68
N LYS A 2 -0.56 -22.24 -12.67
CA LYS A 2 0.25 -21.02 -12.53
C LYS A 2 -0.23 -20.14 -11.35
N TYR A 3 -1.52 -19.78 -11.32
CA TYR A 3 -2.12 -18.99 -10.23
C TYR A 3 -1.91 -19.58 -8.84
N ILE A 4 -2.07 -20.90 -8.69
CA ILE A 4 -1.88 -21.58 -7.39
C ILE A 4 -0.43 -21.46 -6.91
N LYS A 5 0.55 -21.68 -7.81
CA LYS A 5 1.97 -21.53 -7.45
C LYS A 5 2.30 -20.09 -7.06
N GLN A 6 1.82 -19.12 -7.84
CA GLN A 6 2.06 -17.70 -7.54
C GLN A 6 1.39 -17.27 -6.22
N PHE A 7 0.17 -17.76 -5.97
CA PHE A 7 -0.55 -17.51 -4.72
C PHE A 7 0.16 -18.14 -3.51
N LEU A 8 0.70 -19.35 -3.65
CA LEU A 8 1.49 -19.99 -2.59
C LEU A 8 2.75 -19.19 -2.25
N VAL A 9 3.43 -18.60 -3.24
CA VAL A 9 4.58 -17.71 -2.98
C VAL A 9 4.15 -16.49 -2.17
N ILE A 10 3.02 -15.85 -2.54
CA ILE A 10 2.48 -14.71 -1.81
C ILE A 10 2.14 -15.10 -0.37
N ILE A 11 1.44 -16.23 -0.16
CA ILE A 11 1.11 -16.72 1.19
C ILE A 11 2.37 -17.04 2.00
N ALA A 12 3.36 -17.71 1.41
CA ALA A 12 4.59 -18.07 2.12
C ALA A 12 5.30 -16.81 2.64
N ILE A 13 5.37 -15.75 1.84
CA ILE A 13 6.00 -14.49 2.25
C ILE A 13 5.17 -13.77 3.31
N SER A 14 3.84 -13.78 3.19
CA SER A 14 2.95 -13.24 4.22
C SER A 14 3.13 -13.97 5.56
N LEU A 15 3.27 -15.30 5.56
CA LEU A 15 3.53 -16.09 6.75
C LEU A 15 4.89 -15.78 7.37
N VAL A 16 5.93 -15.59 6.56
CA VAL A 16 7.23 -15.13 7.06
C VAL A 16 7.13 -13.73 7.66
N GLY A 17 6.34 -12.83 7.07
CA GLY A 17 6.06 -11.51 7.62
C GLY A 17 5.37 -11.56 8.98
N GLU A 18 4.39 -12.46 9.14
CA GLU A 18 3.71 -12.71 10.43
C GLU A 18 4.66 -13.27 11.48
N LEU A 19 5.48 -14.26 11.10
CA LEU A 19 6.49 -14.84 11.98
C LEU A 19 7.51 -13.78 12.43
N LEU A 20 7.91 -12.91 11.51
CA LEU A 20 8.85 -11.83 11.81
C LEU A 20 8.22 -10.76 12.72
N HIS A 21 6.94 -10.45 12.54
CA HIS A 21 6.20 -9.57 13.45
C HIS A 21 6.10 -10.16 14.86
N TYR A 22 5.90 -11.48 14.98
CA TYR A 22 5.89 -12.16 16.27
C TYR A 22 7.25 -12.10 16.99
N LEU A 23 8.35 -12.23 16.23
CA LEU A 23 9.72 -12.16 16.77
C LEU A 23 10.18 -10.72 17.06
N LEU A 24 9.81 -9.78 16.20
CA LEU A 24 10.16 -8.37 16.28
C LEU A 24 8.86 -7.55 16.32
N PRO A 25 8.19 -7.42 17.48
CA PRO A 25 6.93 -6.70 17.62
C PRO A 25 7.16 -5.19 17.55
N LEU A 26 7.47 -4.68 16.37
CA LEU A 26 7.47 -3.25 16.09
C LEU A 26 6.00 -2.78 16.01
N PRO A 27 5.73 -1.47 16.23
CA PRO A 27 4.38 -0.89 16.14
C PRO A 27 3.90 -0.75 14.69
N VAL A 28 4.17 -1.75 13.84
CA VAL A 28 3.72 -1.83 12.45
C VAL A 28 3.01 -3.17 12.22
N PRO A 29 1.95 -3.21 11.40
CA PRO A 29 1.27 -4.45 11.06
C PRO A 29 2.17 -5.47 10.37
N ALA A 30 1.91 -6.77 10.57
CA ALA A 30 2.61 -7.86 9.89
C ALA A 30 2.63 -7.74 8.36
N SER A 31 1.56 -7.18 7.76
CA SER A 31 1.46 -6.95 6.31
C SER A 31 2.58 -6.04 5.77
N ILE A 32 3.08 -5.10 6.57
CA ILE A 32 4.19 -4.23 6.18
C ILE A 32 5.49 -5.04 6.02
N TYR A 33 5.77 -5.96 6.93
CA TYR A 33 6.93 -6.84 6.82
C TYR A 33 6.85 -7.70 5.55
N GLY A 34 5.70 -8.32 5.30
CA GLY A 34 5.47 -9.09 4.07
C GLY A 34 5.71 -8.27 2.81
N MET A 35 5.25 -7.02 2.76
CA MET A 35 5.50 -6.12 1.63
C MET A 35 6.99 -5.79 1.46
N VAL A 36 7.70 -5.48 2.55
CA VAL A 36 9.14 -5.17 2.49
C VAL A 36 9.94 -6.39 2.03
N ILE A 37 9.62 -7.59 2.54
CA ILE A 37 10.27 -8.85 2.15
C ILE A 37 10.00 -9.14 0.67
N MET A 38 8.74 -9.04 0.22
CA MET A 38 8.39 -9.23 -1.19
C MET A 38 9.14 -8.24 -2.08
N PHE A 39 9.18 -6.97 -1.69
CA PHE A 39 9.86 -5.92 -2.43
C PHE A 39 11.37 -6.18 -2.52
N ALA A 40 12.01 -6.53 -1.40
CA ALA A 40 13.43 -6.90 -1.37
C ALA A 40 13.71 -8.15 -2.23
N GLY A 41 12.83 -9.16 -2.18
CA GLY A 41 12.93 -10.36 -3.00
C GLY A 41 12.80 -10.10 -4.50
N LEU A 42 11.95 -9.14 -4.89
CA LEU A 42 11.82 -8.69 -6.28
C LEU A 42 13.06 -7.88 -6.72
N MET A 43 13.55 -6.98 -5.88
CA MET A 43 14.73 -6.15 -6.15
C MET A 43 16.01 -6.99 -6.29
N THR A 44 16.18 -8.02 -5.46
CA THR A 44 17.32 -8.94 -5.51
C THR A 44 17.22 -9.99 -6.62
N GLY A 45 16.07 -10.07 -7.31
CA GLY A 45 15.81 -11.07 -8.34
C GLY A 45 15.59 -12.50 -7.80
N LEU A 46 15.57 -12.68 -6.48
CA LEU A 46 15.26 -13.95 -5.83
C LEU A 46 13.84 -14.41 -6.17
N ILE A 47 12.92 -13.46 -6.30
CA ILE A 47 11.56 -13.67 -6.76
C ILE A 47 11.42 -13.01 -8.13
N LYS A 48 11.09 -13.79 -9.15
CA LYS A 48 10.75 -13.24 -10.47
C LYS A 48 9.36 -12.60 -10.41
N LEU A 49 9.18 -11.45 -11.06
CA LEU A 49 7.88 -10.77 -11.10
C LEU A 49 6.77 -11.70 -11.65
N ASP A 50 7.07 -12.50 -12.67
CA ASP A 50 6.14 -13.48 -13.24
C ASP A 50 5.74 -14.60 -12.27
N ALA A 51 6.44 -14.76 -11.14
CA ALA A 51 6.11 -15.70 -10.09
C ALA A 51 5.03 -15.19 -9.13
N VAL A 52 4.61 -13.92 -9.22
CA VAL A 52 3.59 -13.34 -8.32
C VAL A 52 2.57 -12.45 -9.04
N LYS A 53 2.89 -11.94 -10.24
CA LYS A 53 2.13 -10.90 -10.94
C LYS A 53 0.68 -11.24 -11.23
N ASP A 54 0.38 -12.42 -11.79
CA ASP A 54 -0.98 -12.73 -12.24
C ASP A 54 -1.92 -12.99 -11.07
N ALA A 55 -1.46 -13.74 -10.07
CA ALA A 55 -2.19 -13.97 -8.83
C ALA A 55 -2.38 -12.67 -8.03
N GLY A 56 -1.34 -11.84 -7.92
CA GLY A 56 -1.45 -10.54 -7.26
C GLY A 56 -2.47 -9.63 -7.95
N LYS A 57 -2.45 -9.55 -9.29
CA LYS A 57 -3.43 -8.77 -10.06
C LYS A 57 -4.85 -9.29 -9.85
N PHE A 58 -5.03 -10.61 -9.90
CA PHE A 58 -6.32 -11.24 -9.63
C PHE A 58 -6.83 -10.93 -8.21
N MET A 59 -5.96 -11.00 -7.19
CA MET A 59 -6.32 -10.66 -5.81
C MET A 59 -6.76 -9.20 -5.66
N ILE A 60 -6.07 -8.26 -6.33
CA ILE A 60 -6.46 -6.85 -6.35
C ILE A 60 -7.83 -6.67 -7.01
N GLU A 61 -8.10 -7.40 -8.08
CA GLU A 61 -9.35 -7.33 -8.83
C GLU A 61 -10.56 -7.82 -8.00
N ILE A 62 -10.38 -8.87 -7.18
CA ILE A 62 -11.45 -9.36 -6.30
C ILE A 62 -11.53 -8.62 -4.94
N MET A 63 -10.55 -7.75 -4.63
CA MET A 63 -10.50 -7.01 -3.36
C MET A 63 -11.80 -6.25 -3.03
N PRO A 64 -12.47 -5.56 -3.99
CA PRO A 64 -13.76 -4.91 -3.72
C PRO A 64 -14.84 -5.86 -3.21
N VAL A 65 -14.89 -7.09 -3.72
CA VAL A 65 -15.87 -8.11 -3.30
C VAL A 65 -15.62 -8.53 -1.84
N MET A 66 -14.35 -8.62 -1.44
CA MET A 66 -13.96 -8.93 -0.05
C MET A 66 -14.36 -7.85 0.96
N PHE A 67 -14.69 -6.63 0.51
CA PHE A 67 -15.19 -5.56 1.40
C PHE A 67 -16.71 -5.62 1.65
N ILE A 68 -17.47 -6.41 0.88
CA ILE A 68 -18.93 -6.52 1.07
C ILE A 68 -19.29 -6.99 2.50
N PRO A 69 -18.67 -8.04 3.07
CA PRO A 69 -18.98 -8.47 4.44
C PRO A 69 -18.66 -7.39 5.49
N ALA A 70 -17.56 -6.66 5.32
CA ALA A 70 -17.21 -5.55 6.21
C ALA A 70 -18.28 -4.45 6.15
N GLY A 71 -18.78 -4.12 4.96
CA GLY A 71 -19.88 -3.16 4.78
C GLY A 71 -21.19 -3.60 5.42
N VAL A 72 -21.58 -4.87 5.28
CA VAL A 72 -22.77 -5.43 5.94
C VAL A 72 -22.59 -5.42 7.47
N GLY A 73 -21.38 -5.72 7.97
CA GLY A 73 -21.06 -5.62 9.40
C GLY A 73 -21.28 -4.21 9.96
N LEU A 74 -21.01 -3.16 9.19
CA LEU A 74 -21.28 -1.77 9.60
C LEU A 74 -22.77 -1.47 9.78
N MET A 75 -23.66 -2.18 9.07
CA MET A 75 -25.11 -2.02 9.25
C MET A 75 -25.57 -2.46 10.65
N ALA A 76 -24.90 -3.44 11.26
CA ALA A 76 -25.17 -3.83 12.65
C ALA A 76 -24.86 -2.70 13.65
N SER A 77 -23.91 -1.80 13.30
CA SER A 77 -23.48 -0.67 14.12
C SER A 77 -24.07 0.67 13.67
N TRP A 78 -25.16 0.66 12.87
CA TRP A 78 -25.73 1.86 12.25
C TRP A 78 -26.13 2.95 13.27
N GLY A 79 -26.62 2.56 14.44
CA GLY A 79 -27.04 3.49 15.50
C GLY A 79 -25.91 4.38 16.03
N VAL A 80 -24.68 3.85 16.08
CA VAL A 80 -23.47 4.59 16.48
C VAL A 80 -22.89 5.38 15.30
N LEU A 81 -23.00 4.83 14.09
CA LEU A 81 -22.42 5.43 12.89
C LEU A 81 -23.21 6.66 12.41
N LYS A 82 -24.54 6.64 12.47
CA LYS A 82 -25.42 7.71 11.98
C LYS A 82 -25.01 9.13 12.39
N PRO A 83 -24.76 9.44 13.68
CA PRO A 83 -24.31 10.78 14.09
C PRO A 83 -22.90 11.12 13.62
N MET A 84 -22.05 10.12 13.34
CA MET A 84 -20.65 10.33 12.92
C MET A 84 -20.50 10.54 11.41
N ILE A 85 -21.51 10.23 10.58
CA ILE A 85 -21.40 10.31 9.11
C ILE A 85 -20.96 11.71 8.65
N ILE A 86 -21.58 12.77 9.19
CA ILE A 86 -21.28 14.15 8.81
C ILE A 86 -19.84 14.52 9.22
N PRO A 87 -19.43 14.43 10.50
CA PRO A 87 -18.07 14.81 10.90
C PRO A 87 -16.99 13.95 10.22
N VAL A 88 -17.21 12.64 10.09
CA VAL A 88 -16.26 11.75 9.39
C VAL A 88 -16.12 12.15 7.93
N SER A 89 -17.22 12.40 7.21
CA SER A 89 -17.15 12.79 5.80
C SER A 89 -16.37 14.09 5.60
N ILE A 90 -16.60 15.10 6.44
CA ILE A 90 -15.87 16.37 6.37
C ILE A 90 -14.38 16.14 6.64
N ILE A 91 -14.04 15.42 7.72
CA ILE A 91 -12.65 15.13 8.07
C ILE A 91 -11.97 14.33 6.96
N THR A 92 -12.63 13.33 6.37
CA THR A 92 -12.09 12.55 5.26
C THR A 92 -11.78 13.43 4.06
N VAL A 93 -12.73 14.25 3.60
CA VAL A 93 -12.52 15.12 2.42
C VAL A 93 -11.38 16.12 2.67
N VAL A 94 -11.41 16.80 3.81
CA VAL A 94 -10.36 17.78 4.17
C VAL A 94 -9.00 17.10 4.24
N THR A 95 -8.89 15.96 4.92
CA THR A 95 -7.63 15.22 5.07
C THR A 95 -7.10 14.74 3.72
N VAL A 96 -7.96 14.20 2.85
CA VAL A 96 -7.55 13.76 1.50
C VAL A 96 -6.99 14.93 0.70
N VAL A 97 -7.68 16.07 0.68
CA VAL A 97 -7.23 17.27 -0.04
C VAL A 97 -5.92 17.79 0.53
N THR A 98 -5.82 17.90 1.86
CA THR A 98 -4.60 18.40 2.52
C THR A 98 -3.40 17.50 2.28
N VAL A 99 -3.56 16.18 2.44
CA VAL A 99 -2.49 15.20 2.19
C VAL A 99 -2.05 15.24 0.72
N MET A 100 -3.00 15.28 -0.21
CA MET A 100 -2.70 15.35 -1.64
C MET A 100 -1.98 16.65 -2.03
N ALA A 101 -2.40 17.79 -1.46
CA ALA A 101 -1.74 19.07 -1.69
C ALA A 101 -0.32 19.12 -1.09
N ALA A 102 -0.15 18.60 0.13
CA ALA A 102 1.15 18.55 0.80
C ALA A 102 2.13 17.62 0.06
N SER A 103 1.73 16.38 -0.24
CA SER A 103 2.56 15.43 -0.97
C SER A 103 2.90 15.92 -2.38
N GLY A 104 1.92 16.54 -3.06
CA GLY A 104 2.10 17.16 -4.37
C GLY A 104 3.12 18.30 -4.34
N ARG A 105 3.02 19.22 -3.38
CA ARG A 105 3.99 20.32 -3.24
C ARG A 105 5.40 19.83 -2.92
N ILE A 106 5.54 18.84 -2.03
CA ILE A 106 6.85 18.26 -1.69
C ILE A 106 7.48 17.61 -2.92
N SER A 107 6.73 16.75 -3.62
CA SER A 107 7.19 16.10 -4.85
C SER A 107 7.58 17.12 -5.94
N GLN A 108 6.74 18.13 -6.19
CA GLN A 108 7.03 19.19 -7.15
C GLN A 108 8.27 20.01 -6.77
N THR A 109 8.50 20.25 -5.48
CA THR A 109 9.67 20.98 -5.00
C THR A 109 10.94 20.19 -5.27
N ILE A 110 10.96 18.90 -4.94
CA ILE A 110 12.09 18.00 -5.19
C ILE A 110 12.42 17.95 -6.69
N ILE A 111 11.40 17.76 -7.54
CA ILE A 111 11.59 17.70 -9.01
C ILE A 111 12.15 19.02 -9.56
N ARG A 112 11.67 20.18 -9.06
CA ARG A 112 12.18 21.49 -9.48
C ARG A 112 13.62 21.74 -9.02
N MET A 113 13.99 21.26 -7.83
CA MET A 113 15.35 21.37 -7.31
C MET A 113 16.33 20.53 -8.15
N ASP A 114 15.97 19.29 -8.48
CA ASP A 114 16.78 18.44 -9.36
C ASP A 114 16.98 19.05 -10.75
N ARG A 115 15.92 19.64 -11.33
CA ARG A 115 16.01 20.32 -12.63
C ARG A 115 16.95 21.53 -12.60
N LYS A 116 16.83 22.39 -11.58
CA LYS A 116 17.70 23.56 -11.40
C LYS A 116 19.16 23.19 -11.19
N LYS A 117 19.43 22.08 -10.49
CA LYS A 117 20.79 21.57 -10.29
C LYS A 117 21.41 21.11 -11.60
N LYS A 118 20.62 20.43 -12.44
CA LYS A 118 21.06 19.95 -13.76
C LYS A 118 21.30 21.08 -14.76
N GLU A 119 20.47 22.11 -14.76
CA GLU A 119 20.64 23.33 -15.56
C GLU A 119 21.92 24.10 -15.18
N ARG A 120 22.23 24.25 -13.88
CA ARG A 120 23.46 24.91 -13.42
C ARG A 120 24.76 24.15 -13.72
N SER A 121 24.70 22.82 -13.79
CA SER A 121 25.87 22.00 -14.15
C SER A 121 26.20 22.08 -15.64
N ALA A 122 25.19 22.28 -16.50
CA ALA A 122 25.36 22.41 -17.94
C ALA A 122 25.80 23.82 -18.40
N ASP A 123 25.56 24.85 -17.58
CA ASP A 123 25.96 26.25 -17.85
C ASP A 123 27.39 26.56 -17.35
N ASN A 124 27.97 25.66 -16.55
CA ASN A 124 29.31 25.76 -15.96
C ASN A 124 30.36 24.87 -16.68
N GLU A 125 29.96 24.18 -17.76
CA GLU A 125 30.80 23.33 -18.61
C GLU A 125 30.94 23.98 -20.00
#